data_AF-A0A0Q6XJC8-F1
#
_entry.id   AF-A0A0Q6XJC8-F1
#
_cell.length_a   1.000
_cell.length_b   1.000
_cell.length_c   1.000
_cell.angle_alpha   90.00
_cell.angle_beta   90.00
_cell.angle_gamma   90.00
#
_symmetry.space_group_name_H-M   'P 1'
#
loop_
_entity.id
_entity.type
_entity.pdbx_description
1 polymer ?
#
loop_
_entity_poly.entity_id
_entity_poly.type
_entity_poly.pdbx_seq_one_letter_code
_entity_poly.pdbx_strand_id
1 'polypeptide(L)'
;MNFAQLIAPFDVQQFFQDHWEQRPLYLARDNGAHRFDDLLGIQDMDRLLAEQVFRADECKVALDGQIVGAHTYMAPPGMRVMGRVATDHVDAGKLVQWFAKGATLVFSQLNHKWPSLQRLKQTLEQELVATVITNVFLSNRQAQGFSAHYDSHDVFVLQLHGSKTWSLRGSPIRLPLKSQAFGKSAVDPGPLTAEFTLHAGDVLYVPRGVFHEARTSDSLSLHLTLGVHPHLWVDYLADLLQSAAQRSVDLRQSVPPDWLHRDAAYRMGHLRRILAEVVEGPRLDELATRAYAQAVQHKRESTLSPAAGWLLSMEHHHVP
;
A
#
# COMPACT_ATOMS: atom_id res chain seq x y z
N MET A 1 -6.73 3.49 18.23
CA MET A 1 -6.12 2.16 18.12
C MET A 1 -4.69 2.30 17.66
N ASN A 2 -3.76 1.63 18.33
CA ASN A 2 -2.34 1.59 17.97
C ASN A 2 -1.91 0.20 17.47
N PHE A 3 -0.64 0.03 17.13
CA PHE A 3 -0.12 -1.21 16.55
C PHE A 3 -0.23 -2.39 17.51
N ALA A 4 0.15 -2.23 18.78
CA ALA A 4 0.02 -3.29 19.79
C ALA A 4 -1.44 -3.77 19.94
N GLN A 5 -2.40 -2.84 19.95
CA GLN A 5 -3.83 -3.17 19.98
C GLN A 5 -4.30 -3.87 18.69
N LEU A 6 -3.69 -3.56 17.54
CA LEU A 6 -4.02 -4.16 16.25
C LEU A 6 -3.63 -5.65 16.19
N ILE A 7 -2.45 -5.99 16.69
CA ILE A 7 -1.89 -7.35 16.61
C ILE A 7 -2.10 -8.21 17.86
N ALA A 8 -2.70 -7.65 18.91
CA ALA A 8 -3.04 -8.41 20.11
C ALA A 8 -3.73 -9.75 19.75
N PRO A 9 -3.56 -10.82 20.54
CA PRO A 9 -2.83 -10.88 21.81
C PRO A 9 -1.30 -11.01 21.66
N PHE A 10 -0.77 -10.97 20.44
CA PHE A 10 0.67 -11.02 20.23
C PHE A 10 1.35 -9.77 20.78
N ASP A 11 2.49 -9.99 21.42
CA ASP A 11 3.39 -8.90 21.73
C ASP A 11 4.04 -8.35 20.45
N VAL A 12 4.35 -7.05 20.45
CA VAL A 12 4.95 -6.35 19.30
C VAL A 12 6.29 -6.98 18.91
N GLN A 13 7.14 -7.30 19.88
CA GLN A 13 8.44 -7.91 19.62
C GLN A 13 8.26 -9.30 19.01
N GLN A 14 7.35 -10.10 19.57
CA GLN A 14 7.05 -11.43 19.05
C GLN A 14 6.54 -11.36 17.60
N PHE A 15 5.64 -10.43 17.28
CA PHE A 15 5.15 -10.25 15.92
C PHE A 15 6.29 -9.95 14.92
N PHE A 16 7.20 -9.03 15.27
CA PHE A 16 8.32 -8.71 14.39
C PHE A 16 9.32 -9.87 14.24
N GLN A 17 9.51 -10.66 15.30
CA GLN A 17 10.40 -11.81 15.27
C GLN A 17 9.84 -12.99 14.48
N ASP A 18 8.53 -13.24 14.57
CA ASP A 18 7.94 -14.50 14.11
C ASP A 18 7.08 -14.37 12.85
N HIS A 19 6.60 -13.16 12.53
CA HIS A 19 5.61 -12.94 11.48
C HIS A 19 6.03 -11.92 10.44
N TRP A 20 6.49 -10.73 10.88
CA TRP A 20 6.86 -9.65 9.97
C TRP A 20 7.87 -10.12 8.90
N GLU A 21 7.52 -9.92 7.63
CA GLU A 21 8.30 -10.31 6.45
C GLU A 21 8.60 -11.83 6.33
N GLN A 22 7.92 -12.66 7.13
CA GLN A 22 8.21 -14.08 7.21
C GLN A 22 7.01 -14.96 6.88
N ARG A 23 5.88 -14.75 7.54
CA ARG A 23 4.68 -15.59 7.34
C ARG A 23 3.40 -14.83 7.65
N PRO A 24 2.28 -15.21 6.99
CA PRO A 24 0.97 -14.68 7.33
C PRO A 24 0.59 -14.92 8.79
N LEU A 25 -0.24 -14.03 9.32
CA LEU A 25 -0.85 -14.16 10.65
C LEU A 25 -2.34 -13.86 10.56
N TYR A 26 -3.17 -14.85 10.87
CA TYR A 26 -4.62 -14.69 11.01
C TYR A 26 -4.98 -14.62 12.50
N LEU A 27 -5.65 -13.55 12.90
CA LEU A 27 -6.10 -13.27 14.26
C LEU A 27 -7.63 -13.30 14.31
N ALA A 28 -8.16 -14.49 14.60
CA ALA A 28 -9.58 -14.68 14.87
C ALA A 28 -9.98 -14.06 16.22
N ARG A 29 -11.18 -13.47 16.31
CA ARG A 29 -11.70 -12.86 17.54
C ARG A 29 -13.14 -13.29 17.84
N ASP A 30 -13.29 -14.18 18.82
CA ASP A 30 -14.59 -14.76 19.22
C ASP A 30 -15.64 -13.72 19.67
N ASN A 31 -15.21 -12.57 20.23
CA ASN A 31 -16.08 -11.44 20.64
C ASN A 31 -15.68 -10.11 19.97
N GLY A 32 -15.07 -10.18 18.79
CA GLY A 32 -14.46 -9.03 18.12
C GLY A 32 -15.39 -8.17 17.27
N ALA A 33 -16.67 -8.53 17.11
CA ALA A 33 -17.56 -7.92 16.11
C ALA A 33 -17.59 -6.38 16.13
N HIS A 34 -17.47 -5.79 17.32
CA HIS A 34 -17.52 -4.34 17.54
C HIS A 34 -16.15 -3.65 17.65
N ARG A 35 -15.05 -4.40 17.48
CA ARG A 35 -13.67 -3.92 17.70
C ARG A 35 -13.32 -2.71 16.84
N PHE A 36 -13.94 -2.60 15.66
CA PHE A 36 -13.63 -1.57 14.67
C PHE A 36 -14.79 -0.60 14.42
N ASP A 37 -15.82 -0.59 15.27
CA ASP A 37 -16.99 0.28 15.11
C ASP A 37 -16.61 1.77 15.12
N ASP A 38 -15.61 2.15 15.91
CA ASP A 38 -15.10 3.53 15.98
C ASP A 38 -14.24 3.95 14.76
N LEU A 39 -13.88 2.99 13.89
CA LEU A 39 -13.08 3.24 12.70
C LEU A 39 -13.95 3.61 11.51
N LEU A 40 -14.84 2.71 11.09
CA LEU A 40 -15.69 2.86 9.92
C LEU A 40 -16.72 1.72 9.87
N GLY A 41 -18.01 2.05 9.87
CA GLY A 41 -19.10 1.09 9.72
C GLY A 41 -19.78 1.12 8.35
N ILE A 42 -20.72 0.19 8.13
CA ILE A 42 -21.57 0.17 6.92
C ILE A 42 -22.43 1.41 6.80
N GLN A 43 -22.98 1.91 7.92
CA GLN A 43 -23.80 3.12 7.93
C GLN A 43 -22.97 4.35 7.57
N ASP A 44 -21.68 4.38 7.93
CA ASP A 44 -20.76 5.44 7.52
C ASP A 44 -20.49 5.38 6.02
N MET A 45 -20.37 4.17 5.43
CA MET A 45 -20.21 4.00 3.99
C MET A 45 -21.43 4.50 3.21
N ASP A 46 -22.63 4.23 3.71
CA ASP A 46 -23.88 4.75 3.12
C ASP A 46 -23.89 6.28 3.14
N ARG A 47 -23.56 6.88 4.30
CA ARG A 47 -23.42 8.34 4.44
C ARG A 47 -22.36 8.91 3.50
N LEU A 48 -21.19 8.29 3.42
CA LEU A 48 -20.09 8.72 2.55
C LEU A 48 -20.50 8.69 1.07
N LEU A 49 -21.20 7.65 0.63
CA LEU A 49 -21.70 7.56 -0.74
C LEU A 49 -22.78 8.61 -1.06
N ALA A 50 -23.57 9.00 -0.06
CA ALA A 50 -24.61 10.01 -0.22
C ALA A 50 -24.08 11.45 -0.16
N GLU A 51 -23.08 11.73 0.68
CA GLU A 51 -22.65 13.09 1.02
C GLU A 51 -21.33 13.51 0.36
N GLN A 52 -20.45 12.56 0.03
CA GLN A 52 -19.12 12.86 -0.51
C GLN A 52 -19.04 12.66 -2.01
N VAL A 53 -18.21 13.49 -2.64
CA VAL A 53 -17.84 13.30 -4.04
C VAL A 53 -16.49 12.62 -4.12
N PHE A 54 -16.45 11.52 -4.88
CA PHE A 54 -15.24 10.76 -5.17
C PHE A 54 -14.81 10.99 -6.61
N ARG A 55 -13.51 11.14 -6.80
CA ARG A 55 -12.87 11.14 -8.12
C ARG A 55 -12.67 9.69 -8.60
N ALA A 56 -12.47 9.51 -9.90
CA ALA A 56 -12.25 8.19 -10.49
C ALA A 56 -11.00 7.46 -9.95
N ASP A 57 -9.99 8.19 -9.45
CA ASP A 57 -8.81 7.62 -8.79
C ASP A 57 -9.05 7.31 -7.30
N GLU A 58 -10.03 7.95 -6.66
CA GLU A 58 -10.44 7.72 -5.28
C GLU A 58 -11.41 6.54 -5.13
N CYS A 59 -12.24 6.23 -6.15
CA CYS A 59 -13.18 5.11 -6.12
C CYS A 59 -13.12 4.29 -7.41
N LYS A 60 -12.73 3.01 -7.26
CA LYS A 60 -12.67 2.03 -8.35
C LYS A 60 -13.74 0.97 -8.17
N VAL A 61 -14.21 0.43 -9.28
CA VAL A 61 -15.15 -0.70 -9.30
C VAL A 61 -14.41 -1.92 -9.83
N ALA A 62 -14.58 -3.05 -9.16
CA ALA A 62 -14.04 -4.33 -9.59
C ALA A 62 -15.13 -5.40 -9.65
N LEU A 63 -15.16 -6.22 -10.70
CA LEU A 63 -16.11 -7.31 -10.89
C LEU A 63 -15.36 -8.52 -11.45
N ASP A 64 -15.64 -9.70 -10.91
CA ASP A 64 -15.05 -10.98 -11.31
C ASP A 64 -13.51 -10.94 -11.41
N GLY A 65 -12.88 -10.29 -10.42
CA GLY A 65 -11.44 -10.21 -10.31
C GLY A 65 -10.77 -9.17 -11.21
N GLN A 66 -11.54 -8.31 -11.90
CA GLN A 66 -11.02 -7.29 -12.82
C GLN A 66 -11.55 -5.89 -12.51
N ILE A 67 -10.75 -4.86 -12.80
CA ILE A 67 -11.17 -3.46 -12.70
C ILE A 67 -12.10 -3.11 -13.87
N VAL A 68 -13.27 -2.57 -13.54
CA VAL A 68 -14.23 -2.05 -14.51
C VAL A 68 -13.78 -0.66 -14.97
N GLY A 69 -13.92 -0.37 -16.26
CA GLY A 69 -13.54 0.93 -16.81
C GLY A 69 -14.33 2.09 -16.20
N ALA A 70 -13.63 3.13 -15.74
CA ALA A 70 -14.20 4.25 -15.01
C ALA A 70 -15.33 4.99 -15.75
N HIS A 71 -15.25 5.05 -17.08
CA HIS A 71 -16.28 5.65 -17.93
C HIS A 71 -17.68 5.07 -17.71
N THR A 72 -17.80 3.84 -17.20
CA THR A 72 -19.09 3.18 -16.96
C THR A 72 -19.80 3.68 -15.69
N TYR A 73 -19.08 4.32 -14.77
CA TYR A 73 -19.61 4.81 -13.50
C TYR A 73 -19.25 6.27 -13.20
N MET A 74 -18.66 6.97 -14.17
CA MET A 74 -18.46 8.42 -14.11
C MET A 74 -19.76 9.18 -14.32
N ALA A 75 -19.89 10.31 -13.64
CA ALA A 75 -20.94 11.26 -13.89
C ALA A 75 -20.72 11.97 -15.26
N PRO A 76 -21.79 12.46 -15.91
CA PRO A 76 -21.65 13.21 -17.15
C PRO A 76 -20.74 14.44 -16.95
N PRO A 77 -19.88 14.78 -17.94
CA PRO A 77 -19.12 16.03 -17.91
C PRO A 77 -20.07 17.22 -17.75
N GLY A 78 -19.74 18.16 -16.86
CA GLY A 78 -20.53 19.37 -16.67
C GLY A 78 -21.45 19.40 -15.44
N MET A 79 -21.57 18.30 -14.69
CA MET A 79 -22.28 18.33 -13.41
C MET A 79 -21.56 19.30 -12.45
N ARG A 80 -22.34 20.24 -11.88
CA ARG A 80 -21.84 21.21 -10.91
C ARG A 80 -21.95 20.65 -9.51
N VAL A 81 -20.82 20.24 -8.94
CA VAL A 81 -20.71 19.86 -7.54
C VAL A 81 -20.25 21.10 -6.77
N MET A 82 -21.04 21.55 -5.79
CA MET A 82 -20.73 22.75 -4.97
C MET A 82 -20.30 23.97 -5.82
N GLY A 83 -20.97 24.21 -6.95
CA GLY A 83 -20.73 25.37 -7.82
C GLY A 83 -19.55 25.25 -8.80
N ARG A 84 -18.72 24.19 -8.70
CA ARG A 84 -17.62 23.90 -9.62
C ARG A 84 -18.01 22.79 -10.60
N VAL A 85 -17.58 22.91 -11.86
CA VAL A 85 -17.71 21.82 -12.82
C VAL A 85 -16.71 20.74 -12.45
N ALA A 86 -17.19 19.60 -11.95
CA ALA A 86 -16.35 18.44 -11.70
C ALA A 86 -16.34 17.60 -12.98
N THR A 87 -15.17 17.39 -13.59
CA THR A 87 -15.05 16.67 -14.87
C THR A 87 -14.69 15.19 -14.70
N ASP A 88 -14.31 14.75 -13.49
CA ASP A 88 -13.75 13.42 -13.25
C ASP A 88 -14.30 12.73 -11.98
N HIS A 89 -15.55 13.02 -11.63
CA HIS A 89 -16.21 12.43 -10.47
C HIS A 89 -17.04 11.19 -10.85
N VAL A 90 -17.15 10.28 -9.88
CA VAL A 90 -18.01 9.11 -9.98
C VAL A 90 -19.46 9.47 -9.68
N ASP A 91 -20.37 8.76 -10.31
CA ASP A 91 -21.82 8.84 -10.06
C ASP A 91 -22.19 7.79 -9.02
N ALA A 92 -22.61 8.22 -7.83
CA ALA A 92 -22.97 7.32 -6.73
C ALA A 92 -24.11 6.35 -7.11
N GLY A 93 -25.08 6.79 -7.90
CA GLY A 93 -26.17 5.94 -8.39
C GLY A 93 -25.65 4.81 -9.28
N LYS A 94 -24.69 5.11 -10.17
CA LYS A 94 -24.02 4.08 -10.99
C LYS A 94 -23.14 3.14 -10.14
N LEU A 95 -22.47 3.64 -9.10
CA LEU A 95 -21.73 2.79 -8.17
C LEU A 95 -22.66 1.80 -7.45
N VAL A 96 -23.82 2.27 -6.97
CA VAL A 96 -24.84 1.41 -6.36
C VAL A 96 -25.35 0.36 -7.34
N GLN A 97 -25.57 0.73 -8.62
CA GLN A 97 -25.96 -0.23 -9.65
C GLN A 97 -24.88 -1.30 -9.89
N TRP A 98 -23.61 -0.92 -9.94
CA TRP A 98 -22.51 -1.89 -10.05
C TRP A 98 -22.42 -2.78 -8.82
N PHE A 99 -22.55 -2.21 -7.63
CA PHE A 99 -22.56 -2.95 -6.38
C PHE A 99 -23.69 -3.99 -6.34
N ALA A 100 -24.89 -3.61 -6.78
CA ALA A 100 -26.04 -4.51 -6.91
C ALA A 100 -25.81 -5.66 -7.91
N LYS A 101 -24.91 -5.48 -8.89
CA LYS A 101 -24.48 -6.53 -9.84
C LYS A 101 -23.38 -7.46 -9.30
N GLY A 102 -23.03 -7.35 -8.02
CA GLY A 102 -21.98 -8.18 -7.41
C GLY A 102 -20.58 -7.56 -7.46
N ALA A 103 -20.45 -6.28 -7.83
CA ALA A 103 -19.14 -5.63 -7.84
C ALA A 103 -18.60 -5.35 -6.42
N THR A 104 -17.29 -5.21 -6.33
CA THR A 104 -16.58 -4.61 -5.20
C THR A 104 -16.27 -3.15 -5.50
N LEU A 105 -16.65 -2.26 -4.59
CA LEU A 105 -16.23 -0.86 -4.59
C LEU A 105 -14.94 -0.73 -3.77
N VAL A 106 -13.94 -0.05 -4.33
CA VAL A 106 -12.62 0.12 -3.73
C VAL A 106 -12.35 1.61 -3.55
N PHE A 107 -12.34 2.06 -2.30
CA PHE A 107 -12.09 3.45 -1.94
C PHE A 107 -10.63 3.61 -1.55
N SER A 108 -9.87 4.28 -2.41
CA SER A 108 -8.45 4.54 -2.20
C SER A 108 -8.27 5.75 -1.30
N GLN A 109 -7.45 5.63 -0.26
CA GLN A 109 -7.11 6.69 0.69
C GLN A 109 -8.34 7.40 1.31
N LEU A 110 -9.36 6.62 1.69
CA LEU A 110 -10.56 7.15 2.35
C LEU A 110 -10.24 7.94 3.64
N ASN A 111 -9.06 7.72 4.23
CA ASN A 111 -8.50 8.53 5.30
C ASN A 111 -8.52 10.05 5.02
N HIS A 112 -8.43 10.51 3.77
CA HIS A 112 -8.54 11.93 3.45
C HIS A 112 -9.93 12.53 3.69
N LYS A 113 -10.97 11.68 3.69
CA LYS A 113 -12.37 12.08 3.90
C LYS A 113 -12.95 11.55 5.21
N TRP A 114 -12.20 10.72 5.96
CA TRP A 114 -12.66 10.10 7.19
C TRP A 114 -11.64 10.20 8.36
N PRO A 115 -11.89 11.07 9.37
CA PRO A 115 -10.90 11.37 10.42
C PRO A 115 -10.41 10.18 11.24
N SER A 116 -11.27 9.19 11.52
CA SER A 116 -10.85 8.00 12.30
C SER A 116 -9.81 7.17 11.56
N LEU A 117 -9.94 7.00 10.24
CA LEU A 117 -8.94 6.32 9.41
C LEU A 117 -7.64 7.13 9.32
N GLN A 118 -7.73 8.46 9.25
CA GLN A 118 -6.55 9.32 9.26
C GLN A 118 -5.75 9.20 10.55
N ARG A 119 -6.43 9.19 11.70
CA ARG A 119 -5.78 9.00 13.02
C ARG A 119 -5.10 7.63 13.12
N LEU A 120 -5.76 6.57 12.66
CA LEU A 120 -5.17 5.23 12.61
C LEU A 120 -3.92 5.20 11.73
N LYS A 121 -4.01 5.72 10.49
CA LYS A 121 -2.88 5.83 9.56
C LYS A 121 -1.71 6.54 10.23
N GLN A 122 -1.91 7.74 10.76
CA GLN A 122 -0.84 8.53 11.39
C GLN A 122 -0.17 7.80 12.57
N THR A 123 -0.97 7.14 13.41
CA THR A 123 -0.45 6.37 14.55
C THR A 123 0.46 5.23 14.06
N LEU A 124 0.01 4.46 13.07
CA LEU A 124 0.79 3.34 12.54
C LEU A 124 2.02 3.81 11.75
N GLU A 125 1.94 4.93 11.03
CA GLU A 125 3.10 5.51 10.34
C GLU A 125 4.22 5.91 11.32
N GLN A 126 3.83 6.43 12.50
CA GLN A 126 4.76 6.78 13.56
C GLN A 126 5.37 5.54 14.22
N GLU A 127 4.55 4.54 14.58
CA GLU A 127 5.02 3.36 15.31
C GLU A 127 5.83 2.39 14.44
N LEU A 128 5.47 2.25 13.16
CA LEU A 128 6.15 1.33 12.23
C LEU A 128 7.30 1.97 11.45
N VAL A 129 7.47 3.30 11.56
CA VAL A 129 8.46 4.06 10.77
C VAL A 129 8.34 3.72 9.28
N ALA A 130 7.10 3.69 8.81
CA ALA A 130 6.72 3.27 7.48
C ALA A 130 5.60 4.19 7.01
N THR A 131 5.28 4.18 5.71
CA THR A 131 4.01 4.80 5.31
C THR A 131 2.94 3.76 5.14
N VAL A 132 1.73 4.18 5.46
CA VAL A 132 0.57 3.31 5.48
C VAL A 132 -0.43 3.85 4.47
N ILE A 133 -0.67 3.12 3.39
CA ILE A 133 -1.74 3.43 2.45
C ILE A 133 -3.01 2.74 2.93
N THR A 134 -4.12 3.47 2.99
CA THR A 134 -5.41 2.89 3.38
C THR A 134 -6.29 2.67 2.16
N ASN A 135 -6.91 1.50 2.06
CA ASN A 135 -7.90 1.20 1.04
C ASN A 135 -9.10 0.52 1.71
N VAL A 136 -10.31 0.95 1.40
CA VAL A 136 -11.53 0.35 1.93
C VAL A 136 -12.23 -0.41 0.81
N PHE A 137 -12.60 -1.65 1.08
CA PHE A 137 -13.26 -2.53 0.14
C PHE A 137 -14.65 -2.86 0.64
N LEU A 138 -15.65 -2.47 -0.15
CA LEU A 138 -17.04 -2.83 0.05
C LEU A 138 -17.43 -3.83 -1.04
N SER A 139 -17.56 -5.11 -0.66
CA SER A 139 -17.90 -6.20 -1.56
C SER A 139 -19.31 -6.71 -1.27
N ASN A 140 -20.14 -6.86 -2.30
CA ASN A 140 -21.44 -7.51 -2.15
C ASN A 140 -21.26 -9.02 -1.90
N ARG A 141 -22.35 -9.75 -1.67
CA ARG A 141 -22.38 -11.23 -1.62
C ARG A 141 -21.88 -11.81 -2.95
N GLN A 142 -21.28 -13.00 -2.90
CA GLN A 142 -20.83 -13.75 -4.07
C GLN A 142 -19.91 -12.95 -5.01
N ALA A 143 -19.10 -12.06 -4.44
CA ALA A 143 -18.25 -11.13 -5.17
C ALA A 143 -16.77 -11.52 -5.05
N GLN A 144 -16.05 -11.37 -6.17
CA GLN A 144 -14.59 -11.35 -6.19
C GLN A 144 -14.12 -9.99 -6.68
N GLY A 145 -13.39 -9.26 -5.83
CA GLY A 145 -12.82 -7.97 -6.22
C GLY A 145 -11.61 -8.15 -7.14
N PHE A 146 -10.61 -8.93 -6.70
CA PHE A 146 -9.34 -9.08 -7.41
C PHE A 146 -9.01 -10.55 -7.59
N SER A 147 -8.46 -10.88 -8.76
CA SER A 147 -7.79 -12.17 -9.01
C SER A 147 -6.57 -12.34 -8.10
N ALA A 148 -6.07 -13.57 -7.96
CA ALA A 148 -4.88 -13.85 -7.17
C ALA A 148 -3.67 -12.98 -7.60
N HIS A 149 -3.09 -12.27 -6.64
CA HIS A 149 -1.95 -11.38 -6.83
C HIS A 149 -1.10 -11.34 -5.56
N TYR A 150 0.08 -10.71 -5.64
CA TYR A 150 0.86 -10.33 -4.47
C TYR A 150 1.17 -8.84 -4.49
N ASP A 151 1.43 -8.30 -3.32
CA ASP A 151 1.86 -6.92 -3.17
C ASP A 151 3.37 -6.80 -2.97
N SER A 152 3.93 -5.68 -3.40
CA SER A 152 5.31 -5.28 -3.09
C SER A 152 5.45 -4.57 -1.74
N HIS A 153 4.43 -4.71 -0.89
CA HIS A 153 4.32 -4.09 0.42
C HIS A 153 3.52 -5.01 1.35
N ASP A 154 3.76 -4.83 2.63
CA ASP A 154 3.15 -5.64 3.67
C ASP A 154 1.71 -5.18 3.89
N VAL A 155 0.78 -6.11 4.19
CA VAL A 155 -0.64 -5.78 4.26
C VAL A 155 -1.23 -6.22 5.58
N PHE A 156 -1.96 -5.33 6.25
CA PHE A 156 -2.93 -5.70 7.28
C PHE A 156 -4.35 -5.51 6.75
N VAL A 157 -5.17 -6.54 6.86
CA VAL A 157 -6.60 -6.53 6.56
C VAL A 157 -7.35 -6.51 7.89
N LEU A 158 -8.21 -5.53 8.08
CA LEU A 158 -9.12 -5.42 9.22
C LEU A 158 -10.52 -5.65 8.70
N GLN A 159 -11.16 -6.75 9.11
CA GLN A 159 -12.52 -7.04 8.70
C GLN A 159 -13.49 -6.20 9.55
N LEU A 160 -14.12 -5.21 8.92
CA LEU A 160 -14.98 -4.22 9.60
C LEU A 160 -16.43 -4.68 9.70
N HIS A 161 -16.92 -5.39 8.68
CA HIS A 161 -18.29 -5.90 8.68
C HIS A 161 -18.43 -7.18 7.85
N GLY A 162 -19.34 -8.05 8.27
CA GLY A 162 -19.66 -9.30 7.59
C GLY A 162 -18.47 -10.25 7.51
N SER A 163 -18.33 -10.97 6.40
CA SER A 163 -17.27 -11.97 6.25
C SER A 163 -16.71 -12.07 4.83
N LYS A 164 -15.45 -12.50 4.73
CA LYS A 164 -14.76 -12.73 3.46
C LYS A 164 -13.77 -13.86 3.58
N THR A 165 -13.79 -14.80 2.64
CA THR A 165 -12.84 -15.92 2.57
C THR A 165 -11.58 -15.48 1.85
N TRP A 166 -10.44 -15.70 2.48
CA TRP A 166 -9.12 -15.38 1.98
C TRP A 166 -8.37 -16.67 1.68
N SER A 167 -7.81 -16.74 0.48
CA SER A 167 -7.00 -17.87 0.01
C SER A 167 -5.57 -17.37 -0.22
N LEU A 168 -4.61 -17.96 0.49
CA LEU A 168 -3.19 -17.61 0.42
C LEU A 168 -2.41 -18.70 -0.30
N ARG A 169 -1.40 -18.30 -1.08
CA ARG A 169 -0.49 -19.20 -1.82
C ARG A 169 0.97 -18.84 -1.53
N GLY A 170 1.89 -19.41 -2.30
CA GLY A 170 3.32 -19.20 -2.15
C GLY A 170 3.78 -17.77 -2.43
N SER A 171 5.06 -17.53 -2.21
CA SER A 171 5.76 -16.28 -2.52
C SER A 171 6.92 -16.57 -3.49
N PRO A 172 6.67 -16.64 -4.80
CA PRO A 172 7.70 -16.99 -5.78
C PRO A 172 8.80 -15.93 -5.86
N ILE A 173 8.47 -14.68 -5.54
CA ILE A 173 9.46 -13.62 -5.29
C ILE A 173 9.33 -13.22 -3.83
N ARG A 174 10.26 -13.70 -3.00
CA ARG A 174 10.31 -13.37 -1.57
C ARG A 174 10.72 -11.90 -1.39
N LEU A 175 9.94 -11.16 -0.61
CA LEU A 175 10.18 -9.75 -0.29
C LEU A 175 10.42 -8.86 -1.54
N PRO A 176 9.49 -8.86 -2.50
CA PRO A 176 9.70 -8.23 -3.80
C PRO A 176 9.86 -6.71 -3.67
N LEU A 177 10.76 -6.16 -4.48
CA LEU A 177 10.89 -4.72 -4.67
C LEU A 177 9.70 -4.17 -5.47
N LYS A 178 9.50 -2.84 -5.45
CA LYS A 178 8.52 -2.17 -6.34
C LYS A 178 8.81 -2.42 -7.83
N SER A 179 10.08 -2.61 -8.20
CA SER A 179 10.47 -3.00 -9.55
C SER A 179 10.00 -4.42 -9.92
N GLN A 180 9.68 -5.25 -8.93
CA GLN A 180 9.19 -6.63 -9.05
C GLN A 180 7.72 -6.76 -8.63
N ALA A 181 6.95 -5.66 -8.67
CA ALA A 181 5.52 -5.70 -8.38
C ALA A 181 4.77 -6.66 -9.33
N PHE A 182 3.66 -7.21 -8.85
CA PHE A 182 2.81 -8.11 -9.62
C PHE A 182 2.45 -7.55 -11.00
N GLY A 183 2.36 -8.44 -11.99
CA GLY A 183 2.08 -8.08 -13.38
C GLY A 183 3.31 -7.66 -14.20
N LYS A 184 4.48 -7.43 -13.58
CA LYS A 184 5.73 -7.13 -14.31
C LYS A 184 6.45 -8.36 -14.87
N SER A 185 6.13 -9.54 -14.36
CA SER A 185 6.65 -10.83 -14.82
C SER A 185 5.64 -11.93 -14.55
N ALA A 186 5.55 -12.92 -15.43
CA ALA A 186 4.75 -14.11 -15.18
C ALA A 186 5.44 -14.97 -14.10
N VAL A 187 4.74 -15.19 -13.00
CA VAL A 187 5.21 -16.04 -11.90
C VAL A 187 4.08 -16.98 -11.48
N ASP A 188 4.42 -18.25 -11.24
CA ASP A 188 3.47 -19.23 -10.73
C ASP A 188 3.29 -19.02 -9.21
N PRO A 189 2.06 -18.78 -8.72
CA PRO A 189 1.81 -18.63 -7.29
C PRO A 189 2.02 -19.92 -6.48
N GLY A 190 2.05 -21.07 -7.15
CA GLY A 190 2.11 -22.38 -6.50
C GLY A 190 0.80 -22.79 -5.82
N PRO A 191 0.84 -23.83 -4.97
CA PRO A 191 -0.35 -24.39 -4.35
C PRO A 191 -0.96 -23.45 -3.30
N LEU A 192 -2.22 -23.72 -2.96
CA LEU A 192 -2.89 -23.11 -1.82
C LEU A 192 -2.16 -23.50 -0.53
N THR A 193 -1.74 -22.52 0.25
CA THR A 193 -1.02 -22.73 1.51
C THR A 193 -1.92 -22.51 2.73
N ALA A 194 -2.93 -21.66 2.62
CA ALA A 194 -3.92 -21.45 3.66
C ALA A 194 -5.23 -20.92 3.08
N GLU A 195 -6.35 -21.27 3.72
CA GLU A 195 -7.66 -20.70 3.44
C GLU A 195 -8.44 -20.57 4.74
N PHE A 196 -9.05 -19.40 4.95
CA PHE A 196 -9.84 -19.10 6.14
C PHE A 196 -10.80 -17.94 5.85
N THR A 197 -11.85 -17.85 6.66
CA THR A 197 -12.85 -16.78 6.55
C THR A 197 -12.63 -15.75 7.65
N LEU A 198 -12.42 -14.50 7.25
CA LEU A 198 -12.37 -13.37 8.17
C LEU A 198 -13.80 -12.97 8.54
N HIS A 199 -14.06 -12.81 9.83
CA HIS A 199 -15.28 -12.25 10.38
C HIS A 199 -15.03 -10.86 10.97
N ALA A 200 -16.09 -10.06 11.15
CA ALA A 200 -15.95 -8.72 11.73
C ALA A 200 -15.15 -8.75 13.05
N GLY A 201 -14.12 -7.89 13.14
CA GLY A 201 -13.16 -7.84 14.26
C GLY A 201 -11.84 -8.58 14.05
N ASP A 202 -11.80 -9.48 13.08
CA ASP A 202 -10.60 -10.24 12.74
C ASP A 202 -9.55 -9.37 12.04
N VAL A 203 -8.30 -9.79 12.17
CA VAL A 203 -7.16 -9.19 11.47
C VAL A 203 -6.40 -10.26 10.71
N LEU A 204 -5.99 -9.96 9.49
CA LEU A 204 -5.03 -10.74 8.72
C LEU A 204 -3.82 -9.89 8.39
N TYR A 205 -2.64 -10.37 8.72
CA TYR A 205 -1.37 -9.85 8.20
C TYR A 205 -0.86 -10.75 7.07
N VAL A 206 -0.48 -10.15 5.95
CA VAL A 206 0.10 -10.81 4.78
C VAL A 206 1.44 -10.15 4.45
N PRO A 207 2.57 -10.88 4.55
CA PRO A 207 3.86 -10.37 4.12
C PRO A 207 3.89 -10.04 2.63
N ARG A 208 4.67 -9.02 2.25
CA ARG A 208 4.86 -8.70 0.83
C ARG A 208 5.37 -9.91 0.04
N GLY A 209 4.85 -10.08 -1.17
CA GLY A 209 5.18 -11.20 -2.06
C GLY A 209 4.33 -12.45 -1.86
N VAL A 210 3.53 -12.56 -0.79
CA VAL A 210 2.60 -13.69 -0.60
C VAL A 210 1.39 -13.49 -1.49
N PHE A 211 1.12 -14.48 -2.35
CA PHE A 211 -0.06 -14.46 -3.20
C PHE A 211 -1.33 -14.62 -2.38
N HIS A 212 -2.34 -13.81 -2.70
CA HIS A 212 -3.62 -13.83 -2.03
C HIS A 212 -4.76 -13.46 -2.97
N GLU A 213 -5.95 -13.98 -2.67
CA GLU A 213 -7.23 -13.54 -3.23
C GLU A 213 -8.31 -13.61 -2.16
N ALA A 214 -9.39 -12.86 -2.37
CA ALA A 214 -10.49 -12.80 -1.41
C ALA A 214 -11.86 -12.80 -2.10
N ARG A 215 -12.76 -13.64 -1.60
CA ARG A 215 -14.12 -13.83 -2.13
C ARG A 215 -15.15 -13.75 -1.01
N THR A 216 -16.28 -13.10 -1.28
CA THR A 216 -17.43 -13.15 -0.37
C THR A 216 -18.32 -14.33 -0.72
N SER A 217 -18.92 -14.94 0.31
CA SER A 217 -19.96 -15.96 0.17
C SER A 217 -21.33 -15.31 0.32
N ASP A 218 -22.08 -15.62 1.37
CA ASP A 218 -23.48 -15.22 1.51
C ASP A 218 -23.68 -13.90 2.27
N SER A 219 -22.59 -13.25 2.69
CA SER A 219 -22.61 -11.95 3.38
C SER A 219 -21.92 -10.86 2.57
N LEU A 220 -22.42 -9.64 2.71
CA LEU A 220 -21.66 -8.44 2.36
C LEU A 220 -20.37 -8.39 3.19
N SER A 221 -19.31 -7.80 2.65
CA SER A 221 -18.05 -7.59 3.35
C SER A 221 -17.63 -6.14 3.28
N LEU A 222 -17.25 -5.56 4.42
CA LEU A 222 -16.47 -4.33 4.50
C LEU A 222 -15.14 -4.66 5.17
N HIS A 223 -14.03 -4.33 4.51
CA HIS A 223 -12.72 -4.40 5.16
C HIS A 223 -11.87 -3.18 4.83
N LEU A 224 -10.97 -2.88 5.75
CA LEU A 224 -9.91 -1.90 5.58
C LEU A 224 -8.60 -2.64 5.36
N THR A 225 -7.90 -2.28 4.29
CA THR A 225 -6.54 -2.73 4.00
C THR A 225 -5.57 -1.61 4.31
N LEU A 226 -4.57 -1.92 5.12
CA LEU A 226 -3.45 -1.07 5.47
C LEU A 226 -2.21 -1.61 4.76
N GLY A 227 -1.84 -0.98 3.64
CA GLY A 227 -0.61 -1.29 2.92
C GLY A 227 0.57 -0.57 3.57
N VAL A 228 1.44 -1.31 4.24
CA VAL A 228 2.62 -0.81 4.94
C VAL A 228 3.83 -0.88 4.02
N HIS A 229 4.39 0.28 3.72
CA HIS A 229 5.59 0.44 2.90
C HIS A 229 6.75 0.86 3.79
N PRO A 230 7.49 -0.11 4.37
CA PRO A 230 8.68 0.18 5.16
C PRO A 230 9.77 0.79 4.27
N HIS A 231 10.69 1.49 4.91
CA HIS A 231 11.92 1.93 4.28
C HIS A 231 12.91 0.76 4.27
N LEU A 232 13.29 0.27 3.09
CA LEU A 232 14.07 -0.96 2.97
C LEU A 232 15.56 -0.69 3.23
N TRP A 233 16.32 -1.74 3.55
CA TRP A 233 17.78 -1.62 3.69
C TRP A 233 18.47 -1.03 2.45
N VAL A 234 17.98 -1.36 1.25
CA VAL A 234 18.51 -0.78 0.01
C VAL A 234 18.26 0.73 -0.08
N ASP A 235 17.10 1.19 0.38
CA ASP A 235 16.75 2.61 0.42
C ASP A 235 17.62 3.33 1.46
N TYR A 236 17.72 2.75 2.66
CA TYR A 236 18.52 3.29 3.76
C TYR A 236 20.01 3.41 3.38
N LEU A 237 20.57 2.38 2.73
CA LEU A 237 21.96 2.41 2.27
C LEU A 237 22.17 3.44 1.15
N ALA A 238 21.21 3.61 0.25
CA ALA A 238 21.28 4.64 -0.78
C ALA A 238 21.27 6.06 -0.16
N ASP A 239 20.36 6.32 0.77
CA ASP A 239 20.26 7.60 1.48
C ASP A 239 21.50 7.88 2.33
N LEU A 240 22.05 6.84 2.96
CA LEU A 240 23.31 6.89 3.69
C LEU A 240 24.48 7.30 2.80
N LEU A 241 24.63 6.64 1.64
CA LEU A 241 25.67 6.96 0.65
C LEU A 241 25.51 8.39 0.12
N GLN A 242 24.29 8.80 -0.23
CA GLN A 242 24.00 10.14 -0.74
C GLN A 242 24.31 11.21 0.32
N SER A 243 23.99 10.94 1.58
CA SER A 243 24.31 11.83 2.71
C SER A 243 25.80 11.89 2.98
N ALA A 244 26.51 10.76 2.92
CA ALA A 244 27.96 10.71 3.09
C ALA A 244 28.70 11.48 1.99
N ALA A 245 28.22 11.44 0.74
CA ALA A 245 28.76 12.18 -0.39
C ALA A 245 28.66 13.72 -0.23
N GLN A 246 27.79 14.22 0.66
CA GLN A 246 27.77 15.65 1.00
C GLN A 246 29.02 16.07 1.81
N ARG A 247 29.67 15.13 2.50
CA ARG A 247 30.79 15.39 3.43
C ARG A 247 32.14 14.86 2.94
N SER A 248 32.17 13.74 2.21
CA SER A 248 33.42 13.17 1.66
C SER A 248 33.61 13.57 0.20
N VAL A 249 34.78 14.11 -0.12
CA VAL A 249 35.19 14.40 -1.50
C VAL A 249 35.46 13.10 -2.25
N ASP A 250 35.99 12.07 -1.59
CA ASP A 250 36.30 10.78 -2.20
C ASP A 250 35.05 10.09 -2.77
N LEU A 251 33.90 10.26 -2.10
CA LEU A 251 32.60 9.80 -2.60
C LEU A 251 32.05 10.61 -3.78
N ARG A 252 32.58 11.82 -4.01
CA ARG A 252 32.19 12.68 -5.14
C ARG A 252 33.14 12.58 -6.33
N GLN A 253 34.31 11.97 -6.15
CA GLN A 253 35.26 11.77 -7.24
C GLN A 253 34.67 10.82 -8.28
N SER A 254 35.01 11.05 -9.54
CA SER A 254 34.66 10.12 -10.61
C SER A 254 35.35 8.77 -10.39
N VAL A 255 34.67 7.69 -10.74
CA VAL A 255 35.32 6.37 -10.81
C VAL A 255 36.48 6.47 -11.83
N PRO A 256 37.71 6.07 -11.47
CA PRO A 256 38.85 6.14 -12.39
C PRO A 256 38.54 5.38 -13.70
N PRO A 257 38.83 5.95 -14.89
CA PRO A 257 38.46 5.32 -16.17
C PRO A 257 39.02 3.91 -16.37
N ASP A 258 40.17 3.62 -15.76
CA ASP A 258 40.86 2.33 -15.80
C ASP A 258 40.35 1.34 -14.73
N TRP A 259 39.50 1.75 -13.80
CA TRP A 259 39.11 0.96 -12.62
C TRP A 259 38.51 -0.39 -12.98
N LEU A 260 37.62 -0.45 -13.99
CA LEU A 260 37.03 -1.70 -14.46
C LEU A 260 38.06 -2.65 -15.07
N HIS A 261 39.20 -2.13 -15.56
CA HIS A 261 40.27 -2.89 -16.19
C HIS A 261 41.36 -3.35 -15.19
N ARG A 262 41.33 -2.87 -13.95
CA ARG A 262 42.22 -3.35 -12.87
C ARG A 262 41.78 -4.72 -12.37
N ASP A 263 42.65 -5.41 -11.63
CA ASP A 263 42.29 -6.71 -11.06
C ASP A 263 41.21 -6.58 -9.95
N ALA A 264 40.60 -7.72 -9.60
CA ALA A 264 39.52 -7.75 -8.62
C ALA A 264 39.97 -7.35 -7.21
N ALA A 265 41.23 -7.61 -6.84
CA ALA A 265 41.77 -7.27 -5.52
C ALA A 265 41.91 -5.75 -5.37
N TYR A 266 42.44 -5.08 -6.39
CA TYR A 266 42.50 -3.63 -6.46
C TYR A 266 41.10 -3.01 -6.38
N ARG A 267 40.15 -3.48 -7.20
CA ARG A 267 38.77 -2.96 -7.21
C ARG A 267 38.10 -3.10 -5.84
N MET A 268 38.22 -4.28 -5.22
CA MET A 268 37.65 -4.56 -3.91
C MET A 268 38.32 -3.74 -2.80
N GLY A 269 39.65 -3.59 -2.83
CA GLY A 269 40.39 -2.77 -1.87
C GLY A 269 39.99 -1.29 -1.97
N HIS A 270 39.87 -0.77 -3.19
CA HIS A 270 39.41 0.60 -3.43
C HIS A 270 37.98 0.81 -2.93
N LEU A 271 37.06 -0.11 -3.24
CA LEU A 271 35.67 -0.04 -2.78
C LEU A 271 35.56 -0.14 -1.25
N ARG A 272 36.31 -1.05 -0.61
CA ARG A 272 36.33 -1.18 0.86
C ARG A 272 36.79 0.10 1.54
N ARG A 273 37.82 0.76 1.01
CA ARG A 273 38.30 2.05 1.53
C ARG A 273 37.20 3.11 1.48
N ILE A 274 36.55 3.26 0.32
CA ILE A 274 35.45 4.23 0.13
C ILE A 274 34.26 3.91 1.05
N LEU A 275 33.88 2.63 1.18
CA LEU A 275 32.78 2.21 2.05
C LEU A 275 33.10 2.36 3.54
N ALA A 276 34.37 2.20 3.96
CA ALA A 276 34.77 2.43 5.35
C ALA A 276 34.50 3.87 5.78
N GLU A 277 34.75 4.86 4.92
CA GLU A 277 34.45 6.27 5.19
C GLU A 277 32.95 6.53 5.41
N VAL A 278 32.08 5.72 4.80
CA VAL A 278 30.62 5.83 4.96
C VAL A 278 30.19 5.31 6.33
N VAL A 279 30.80 4.22 6.81
CA VAL A 279 30.43 3.51 8.04
C VAL A 279 31.04 4.15 9.29
N GLU A 280 32.25 4.70 9.19
CA GLU A 280 32.99 5.30 10.33
C GLU A 280 32.59 6.77 10.61
N GLY A 281 31.69 7.34 9.81
CA GLY A 281 31.21 8.71 10.00
C GLY A 281 30.37 8.89 11.27
N PRO A 282 30.47 10.04 11.96
CA PRO A 282 29.64 10.29 13.13
C PRO A 282 28.18 10.40 12.66
N ARG A 283 27.33 9.58 13.31
CA ARG A 283 25.85 9.67 13.41
C ARG A 283 25.02 8.81 12.45
N LEU A 284 25.09 7.48 12.61
CA LEU A 284 23.97 6.59 12.25
C LEU A 284 22.62 7.10 12.81
N ASP A 285 22.63 7.74 13.98
CA ASP A 285 21.44 8.29 14.64
C ASP A 285 20.82 9.51 13.92
N GLU A 286 21.64 10.39 13.32
CA GLU A 286 21.11 11.51 12.51
C GLU A 286 20.57 11.05 11.16
N LEU A 287 21.12 9.96 10.63
CA LEU A 287 20.67 9.34 9.40
C LEU A 287 19.34 8.59 9.60
N ALA A 288 19.16 7.91 10.74
CA ALA A 288 17.86 7.36 11.14
C ALA A 288 16.80 8.47 11.29
N THR A 289 17.17 9.61 11.88
CA THR A 289 16.28 10.78 12.03
C THR A 289 15.95 11.45 10.70
N ARG A 290 16.91 11.50 9.75
CA ARG A 290 16.69 12.03 8.40
C ARG A 290 15.88 11.09 7.51
N ALA A 291 16.08 9.78 7.59
CA ALA A 291 15.24 8.79 6.92
C ALA A 291 13.79 8.88 7.42
N TYR A 292 13.58 9.09 8.73
CA TYR A 292 12.27 9.42 9.30
C TYR A 292 11.69 10.73 8.72
N ALA A 293 12.45 11.82 8.73
CA ALA A 293 11.99 13.11 8.19
C ALA A 293 11.67 13.03 6.68
N GLN A 294 12.51 12.35 5.89
CA GLN A 294 12.33 12.19 4.45
C GLN A 294 11.19 11.22 4.11
N ALA A 295 11.03 10.11 4.83
CA ALA A 295 9.90 9.19 4.64
C ALA A 295 8.54 9.86 4.93
N VAL A 296 8.49 10.73 5.95
CA VAL A 296 7.29 11.50 6.32
C VAL A 296 7.04 12.67 5.36
N GLN A 297 8.09 13.36 4.92
CA GLN A 297 7.99 14.60 4.13
C GLN A 297 7.84 14.33 2.63
N HIS A 298 8.62 13.42 2.05
CA HIS A 298 8.57 13.07 0.63
C HIS A 298 7.21 12.46 0.24
N LYS A 299 6.53 11.81 1.18
CA LYS A 299 5.19 11.24 0.95
C LYS A 299 4.04 12.20 1.18
N ARG A 300 4.17 13.18 2.08
CA ARG A 300 3.23 14.33 2.12
C ARG A 300 3.20 15.05 0.78
N GLU A 301 4.37 15.23 0.16
CA GLU A 301 4.54 15.87 -1.14
C GLU A 301 4.10 14.97 -2.30
N SER A 302 4.28 13.65 -2.23
CA SER A 302 3.85 12.73 -3.31
C SER A 302 2.38 12.30 -3.24
N THR A 303 1.69 12.44 -2.09
CA THR A 303 0.24 12.25 -1.97
C THR A 303 -0.56 13.45 -2.48
N LEU A 304 0.07 14.61 -2.62
CA LEU A 304 -0.38 15.62 -3.56
C LEU A 304 -0.01 15.09 -4.95
N SER A 305 -0.99 14.55 -5.67
CA SER A 305 -0.81 13.92 -6.98
C SER A 305 0.19 14.68 -7.87
N PRO A 306 1.19 14.01 -8.48
CA PRO A 306 1.94 14.55 -9.61
C PRO A 306 1.08 14.49 -10.88
N ALA A 307 -0.11 15.09 -10.85
CA ALA A 307 -0.87 15.40 -12.06
C ALA A 307 -0.17 16.48 -12.92
N ALA A 308 0.87 17.14 -12.38
CA ALA A 308 1.56 18.24 -13.04
C ALA A 308 2.66 17.83 -14.05
N GLY A 309 3.02 16.54 -14.16
CA GLY A 309 4.18 16.12 -14.99
C GLY A 309 3.85 15.49 -16.34
N TRP A 310 2.68 14.87 -16.50
CA TRP A 310 2.34 14.12 -17.72
C TRP A 310 1.79 14.99 -18.85
N LEU A 311 1.18 16.14 -18.52
CA LEU A 311 0.57 17.06 -19.49
C LEU A 311 1.57 17.78 -20.41
N LEU A 312 2.83 17.93 -20.01
CA LEU A 312 3.85 18.63 -20.82
C LEU A 312 4.53 17.74 -21.88
N SER A 313 4.20 16.44 -21.93
CA SER A 313 4.82 15.50 -22.89
C SER A 313 3.97 15.22 -24.14
N MET A 314 2.77 15.83 -24.26
CA MET A 314 1.86 15.61 -25.39
C MET A 314 1.72 16.80 -26.36
N GLU A 315 2.42 17.92 -26.15
CA GLU A 315 2.33 19.10 -27.05
C GLU A 315 3.38 19.15 -28.17
N HIS A 316 4.26 18.15 -28.33
CA HIS A 316 5.32 18.20 -29.35
C HIS A 316 5.29 17.15 -30.45
N HIS A 317 4.25 16.33 -30.56
CA HIS A 317 4.11 15.41 -31.69
C HIS A 317 2.74 15.53 -32.35
N HIS A 318 2.54 16.64 -33.07
CA HIS A 318 1.79 16.66 -34.33
C HIS A 318 1.97 18.01 -35.01
N VAL A 319 2.62 18.01 -36.16
CA VAL A 319 2.27 18.62 -37.47
C VAL A 319 3.42 18.26 -38.44
N PRO A 320 3.18 18.01 -39.75
CA PRO A 320 4.06 17.25 -40.64
C PRO A 320 5.46 17.84 -40.85
#